data_AF-A0A7H1Q3S8-F1
#
_entry.id   AF-A0A7H1Q3S8-F1
#
_cell.length_a   1.000
_cell.length_b   1.000
_cell.length_c   1.000
_cell.angle_alpha   90.00
_cell.angle_beta   90.00
_cell.angle_gamma   90.00
#
_symmetry.space_group_name_H-M   'P 1'
#
loop_
_entity.id
_entity.type
_entity.pdbx_description
1 polymer ?
#
loop_
_entity_poly.entity_id
_entity_poly.type
_entity_poly.pdbx_seq_one_letter_code
_entity_poly.pdbx_strand_id
1 'polypeptide(L)'
;MHGRKWRGEPLPQSPNPMQDHSMDLQGVGAVAAAAVAALAVPAALVTGRWSTRGALAQAEATYKAALETSQNTDKQWRRSVRRDSYSTFLLASTQLHIKTERMMRTRPITATTLTTAFEELSRLRDELEAKLTVVELEGPDAVAEAARNLASAVNRFSASRRKYVSIAQAEQKLRTLIREDTPARIGLSALQSALDTLRGTIYTCHWEGPAPFEIESLDSPLPDEVAEAFGQAQLAFMRLPADTFTMSEERDLLQGTFKLQHNPSEEMRECTLSKSVFIQAARRTLG
;
A
#
# COMPACT_ATOMS: atom_id res chain seq x y z
N MET A 1 -54.34 25.51 17.12
CA MET A 1 -54.74 26.90 17.42
C MET A 1 -53.48 27.76 17.39
N HIS A 2 -53.54 28.93 16.74
CA HIS A 2 -52.53 30.00 16.65
C HIS A 2 -51.36 29.80 15.66
N GLY A 3 -51.63 30.25 14.43
CA GLY A 3 -50.58 30.74 13.53
C GLY A 3 -50.13 32.17 13.87
N ARG A 4 -49.12 32.65 13.16
CA ARG A 4 -49.02 34.08 12.84
C ARG A 4 -48.24 34.29 11.52
N LYS A 5 -48.82 35.18 10.74
CA LYS A 5 -48.50 35.63 9.39
C LYS A 5 -47.87 37.03 9.50
N TRP A 6 -46.82 37.27 8.71
CA TRP A 6 -46.41 38.51 8.02
C TRP A 6 -45.96 39.81 8.73
N ARG A 7 -44.81 40.27 8.19
CA ARG A 7 -44.46 41.60 7.65
C ARG A 7 -43.91 42.72 8.56
N GLY A 8 -42.76 43.24 8.11
CA GLY A 8 -42.23 44.57 8.42
C GLY A 8 -40.86 44.81 7.78
N GLU A 9 -40.83 45.34 6.54
CA GLU A 9 -39.72 46.16 6.00
C GLU A 9 -39.90 47.62 6.49
N PRO A 10 -38.88 48.50 6.62
CA PRO A 10 -37.99 48.93 5.51
C PRO A 10 -36.52 49.26 5.85
N LEU A 11 -35.71 49.51 4.80
CA LEU A 11 -34.31 50.00 4.80
C LEU A 11 -34.15 51.41 5.41
N PRO A 12 -32.92 51.76 5.86
CA PRO A 12 -32.16 52.78 5.11
C PRO A 12 -30.64 52.52 5.00
N GLN A 13 -30.02 53.33 4.14
CA GLN A 13 -28.68 53.22 3.51
C GLN A 13 -27.45 53.42 4.42
N SER A 14 -26.32 52.98 3.87
CA SER A 14 -24.88 53.01 4.25
C SER A 14 -24.33 54.32 4.84
N PRO A 15 -23.13 54.30 5.48
CA PRO A 15 -21.86 54.26 4.73
C PRO A 15 -20.80 53.27 5.27
N ASN A 16 -19.97 52.78 4.35
CA ASN A 16 -18.72 52.03 4.60
C ASN A 16 -17.65 53.00 5.15
N PRO A 17 -16.58 52.55 5.86
CA PRO A 17 -15.47 51.87 5.16
C PRO A 17 -14.65 50.85 5.97
N MET A 18 -13.81 50.11 5.24
CA MET A 18 -12.70 49.25 5.68
C MET A 18 -13.12 47.96 6.37
N GLN A 19 -12.61 46.77 6.05
CA GLN A 19 -11.55 46.29 5.17
C GLN A 19 -11.79 44.78 5.17
N ASP A 20 -12.01 44.16 4.01
CA ASP A 20 -11.52 42.79 3.85
C ASP A 20 -11.01 42.63 2.43
N HIS A 21 -9.74 42.22 2.37
CA HIS A 21 -8.93 42.28 1.17
C HIS A 21 -9.37 41.20 0.19
N SER A 22 -9.71 41.69 -0.99
CA SER A 22 -9.73 41.00 -2.26
C SER A 22 -8.53 40.07 -2.49
N MET A 23 -8.86 38.90 -3.06
CA MET A 23 -8.10 38.09 -4.03
C MET A 23 -6.92 37.25 -3.54
N ASP A 24 -7.15 35.93 -3.47
CA ASP A 24 -6.12 34.94 -3.73
C ASP A 24 -6.26 34.44 -5.18
N LEU A 25 -5.78 35.27 -6.11
CA LEU A 25 -5.56 34.99 -7.53
C LEU A 25 -4.09 35.27 -7.88
N GLN A 26 -3.17 34.89 -6.98
CA GLN A 26 -1.72 35.08 -7.13
C GLN A 26 -1.08 34.26 -8.27
N GLY A 27 -1.84 33.40 -8.96
CA GLY A 27 -1.33 32.59 -10.08
C GLY A 27 -1.48 33.20 -11.48
N VAL A 28 -2.34 34.20 -11.68
CA VAL A 28 -2.67 34.71 -13.04
C VAL A 28 -2.23 36.17 -13.27
N GLY A 29 -1.92 36.91 -12.20
CA GLY A 29 -1.43 38.30 -12.29
C GLY A 29 0.02 38.47 -12.77
N ALA A 30 0.86 37.44 -12.64
CA ALA A 30 2.28 37.54 -12.98
C ALA A 30 2.55 37.62 -14.50
N VAL A 31 1.62 37.13 -15.33
CA VAL A 31 1.77 37.14 -16.80
C VAL A 31 1.32 38.49 -17.40
N ALA A 32 0.43 39.23 -16.72
CA ALA A 32 -0.03 40.54 -17.20
C ALA A 32 0.99 41.68 -16.96
N ALA A 33 1.76 41.62 -15.87
CA ALA A 33 2.80 42.62 -15.58
C ALA A 33 3.97 42.58 -16.57
N ALA A 34 4.31 41.39 -17.09
CA ALA A 34 5.34 41.22 -18.11
C ALA A 34 4.95 41.84 -19.48
N ALA A 35 3.66 41.93 -19.78
CA ALA A 35 3.17 42.53 -21.03
C ALA A 35 3.18 44.08 -21.00
N VAL A 36 2.98 44.69 -19.83
CA VAL A 36 3.01 46.17 -19.69
C VAL A 36 4.45 46.70 -19.73
N ALA A 37 5.43 45.92 -19.26
CA ALA A 37 6.85 46.26 -19.40
C ALA A 37 7.35 46.22 -20.86
N ALA A 38 6.72 45.41 -21.72
CA ALA A 38 7.09 45.30 -23.13
C ALA A 38 6.64 46.52 -23.97
N LEU A 39 5.66 47.30 -23.51
CA LEU A 39 5.12 48.45 -24.23
C LEU A 39 5.71 49.80 -23.78
N ALA A 40 6.51 49.85 -22.70
CA ALA A 40 7.18 51.08 -22.25
C ALA A 40 8.51 51.37 -22.98
N VAL A 41 8.95 50.48 -23.87
CA VAL A 41 10.25 50.58 -24.57
C VAL A 41 10.33 51.65 -25.68
N PRO A 42 9.26 52.21 -26.29
CA PRO A 42 9.47 53.23 -27.33
C PRO A 42 9.91 54.61 -26.82
N ALA A 43 9.73 54.93 -25.53
CA ALA A 43 9.99 56.28 -25.02
C ALA A 43 11.49 56.65 -24.87
N ALA A 44 12.41 55.67 -24.97
CA ALA A 44 13.85 55.88 -24.78
C ALA A 44 14.67 55.97 -26.08
N LEU A 45 14.04 55.88 -27.26
CA LEU A 45 14.75 55.78 -28.55
C LEU A 45 15.28 57.11 -29.11
N VAL A 46 15.28 58.19 -28.33
CA VAL A 46 15.72 59.53 -28.82
C VAL A 46 17.13 59.93 -28.35
N THR A 47 17.77 59.24 -27.38
CA THR A 47 19.07 59.69 -26.84
C THR A 47 20.21 58.66 -26.78
N GLY A 48 20.09 57.48 -27.42
CA GLY A 48 20.89 56.32 -27.01
C GLY A 48 21.87 55.67 -27.99
N ARG A 49 22.56 56.35 -28.91
CA ARG A 49 23.50 55.65 -29.84
C ARG A 49 24.72 55.02 -29.13
N TRP A 50 24.93 55.33 -27.84
CA TRP A 50 26.00 54.78 -26.99
C TRP A 50 25.50 53.84 -25.88
N SER A 51 24.17 53.68 -25.70
CA SER A 51 23.58 52.84 -24.63
C SER A 51 23.32 51.39 -25.06
N THR A 52 23.51 51.07 -26.34
CA THR A 52 23.19 49.75 -26.91
C THR A 52 24.04 48.62 -26.34
N ARG A 53 25.31 48.87 -26.00
CA ARG A 53 26.19 47.87 -25.35
C ARG A 53 25.77 47.58 -23.89
N GLY A 54 25.38 48.60 -23.14
CA GLY A 54 24.87 48.44 -21.77
C GLY A 54 23.50 47.77 -21.74
N ALA A 55 22.62 48.12 -22.68
CA ALA A 55 21.31 47.51 -22.84
C ALA A 55 21.39 46.03 -23.23
N LEU A 56 22.33 45.64 -24.10
CA LEU A 56 22.58 44.24 -24.45
C LEU A 56 23.15 43.44 -23.27
N ALA A 57 24.14 43.99 -22.55
CA ALA A 57 24.69 43.32 -21.37
C ALA A 57 23.64 43.15 -20.25
N GLN A 58 22.76 44.13 -20.07
CA GLN A 58 21.64 44.04 -19.14
C GLN A 58 20.59 43.03 -19.60
N ALA A 59 20.29 42.94 -20.89
CA ALA A 59 19.38 41.94 -21.45
C ALA A 59 19.93 40.51 -21.28
N GLU A 60 21.24 40.30 -21.53
CA GLU A 60 21.90 39.00 -21.31
C GLU A 60 21.91 38.59 -19.83
N ALA A 61 22.19 39.54 -18.92
CA ALA A 61 22.15 39.31 -17.48
C ALA A 61 20.73 38.97 -17.00
N THR A 62 19.71 39.67 -17.50
CA THR A 62 18.31 39.41 -17.18
C THR A 62 17.85 38.06 -17.73
N TYR A 63 18.29 37.69 -18.93
CA TYR A 63 18.00 36.39 -19.52
C TYR A 63 18.65 35.24 -18.74
N LYS A 64 19.92 35.38 -18.36
CA LYS A 64 20.61 34.39 -17.51
C LYS A 64 19.94 34.24 -16.14
N ALA A 65 19.60 35.36 -15.50
CA ALA A 65 18.87 35.34 -14.22
C ALA A 65 17.48 34.70 -14.34
N ALA A 66 16.74 34.98 -15.42
CA ALA A 66 15.46 34.35 -15.68
C ALA A 66 15.59 32.84 -15.94
N LEU A 67 16.62 32.43 -16.70
CA LEU A 67 16.91 31.02 -16.95
C LEU A 67 17.31 30.29 -15.65
N GLU A 68 18.17 30.87 -14.84
CA GLU A 68 18.55 30.33 -13.53
C GLU A 68 17.34 30.24 -12.58
N THR A 69 16.48 31.26 -12.59
CA THR A 69 15.24 31.27 -11.80
C THR A 69 14.27 30.18 -12.25
N SER A 70 14.08 30.01 -13.57
CA SER A 70 13.27 28.93 -14.13
C SER A 70 13.82 27.56 -13.74
N GLN A 71 15.13 27.33 -13.92
CA GLN A 71 15.77 26.06 -13.57
C GLN A 71 15.68 25.75 -12.07
N ASN A 72 15.80 26.77 -11.22
CA ASN A 72 15.67 26.60 -9.77
C ASN A 72 14.22 26.31 -9.37
N THR A 73 13.24 26.96 -10.02
CA THR A 73 11.81 26.70 -9.81
C THR A 73 11.45 25.28 -10.20
N ASP A 74 11.92 24.80 -11.36
CA ASP A 74 11.72 23.43 -11.83
C ASP A 74 12.32 22.40 -10.86
N LYS A 75 13.53 22.66 -10.34
CA LYS A 75 14.17 21.81 -9.33
C LYS A 75 13.37 21.77 -8.03
N GLN A 76 12.87 22.92 -7.56
CA GLN A 76 12.04 23.00 -6.35
C GLN A 76 10.71 22.27 -6.52
N TRP A 77 10.05 22.44 -7.68
CA TRP A 77 8.82 21.75 -8.02
C TRP A 77 9.01 20.22 -8.03
N ARG A 78 10.03 19.72 -8.73
CA ARG A 78 10.37 18.28 -8.75
C ARG A 78 10.67 17.74 -7.35
N ARG A 79 11.39 18.50 -6.52
CA ARG A 79 11.69 18.10 -5.13
C ARG A 79 10.41 18.01 -4.29
N SER A 80 9.46 18.93 -4.48
CA SER A 80 8.16 18.91 -3.80
C SER A 80 7.32 17.69 -4.19
N VAL A 81 7.16 17.44 -5.49
CA VAL A 81 6.41 16.28 -6.04
C VAL A 81 7.01 14.95 -5.56
N ARG A 82 8.34 14.83 -5.60
CA ARG A 82 9.05 13.65 -5.06
C ARG A 82 8.81 13.46 -3.57
N ARG A 83 8.89 14.53 -2.79
CA ARG A 83 8.65 14.45 -1.35
C ARG A 83 7.23 13.96 -1.05
N ASP A 84 6.23 14.48 -1.76
CA ASP A 84 4.83 14.08 -1.57
C ASP A 84 4.60 12.61 -1.96
N SER A 85 5.05 12.21 -3.15
CA SER A 85 4.97 10.80 -3.60
C SER A 85 5.69 9.83 -2.67
N TYR A 86 6.89 10.16 -2.18
CA TYR A 86 7.62 9.30 -1.25
C TYR A 86 6.91 9.17 0.10
N SER A 87 6.31 10.27 0.59
CA SER A 87 5.60 10.26 1.87
C SER A 87 4.29 9.47 1.82
N THR A 88 3.52 9.62 0.74
CA THR A 88 2.27 8.90 0.53
C THR A 88 2.49 7.41 0.30
N PHE A 89 3.56 7.04 -0.44
CA PHE A 89 3.99 5.64 -0.56
C PHE A 89 4.39 5.03 0.79
N LEU A 90 5.18 5.74 1.59
CA LEU A 90 5.61 5.26 2.91
C LEU A 90 4.44 5.10 3.89
N LEU A 91 3.44 5.98 3.78
CA LEU A 91 2.20 5.88 4.55
C LEU A 91 1.40 4.65 4.15
N ALA A 92 1.18 4.44 2.85
CA ALA A 92 0.46 3.27 2.33
C ALA A 92 1.13 1.95 2.76
N SER A 93 2.46 1.86 2.66
CA SER A 93 3.19 0.66 3.08
C SER A 93 3.07 0.39 4.59
N THR A 94 3.08 1.47 5.39
CA THR A 94 2.90 1.38 6.85
C THR A 94 1.47 1.00 7.23
N GLN A 95 0.46 1.52 6.52
CA GLN A 95 -0.95 1.17 6.75
C GLN A 95 -1.22 -0.30 6.45
N LEU A 96 -0.73 -0.82 5.31
CA LEU A 96 -0.86 -2.23 4.97
C LEU A 96 -0.19 -3.13 6.02
N HIS A 97 1.03 -2.78 6.44
CA HIS A 97 1.75 -3.52 7.47
C HIS A 97 0.99 -3.55 8.81
N ILE A 98 0.57 -2.38 9.32
CA ILE A 98 -0.16 -2.27 10.59
C ILE A 98 -1.50 -3.02 10.52
N LYS A 99 -2.23 -2.91 9.41
CA LYS A 99 -3.50 -3.62 9.25
C LYS A 99 -3.31 -5.13 9.30
N THR A 100 -2.27 -5.61 8.62
CA THR A 100 -1.88 -7.03 8.63
C THR A 100 -1.57 -7.50 10.05
N GLU A 101 -0.77 -6.75 10.81
CA GLU A 101 -0.48 -7.09 12.21
C GLU A 101 -1.74 -7.10 13.10
N ARG A 102 -2.64 -6.13 12.90
CA ARG A 102 -3.89 -6.06 13.67
C ARG A 102 -4.81 -7.24 13.37
N MET A 103 -4.87 -7.68 12.11
CA MET A 103 -5.63 -8.87 11.74
C MET A 103 -5.15 -10.10 12.52
N MET A 104 -3.84 -10.29 12.67
CA MET A 104 -3.27 -11.41 13.45
C MET A 104 -3.69 -11.41 14.93
N ARG A 105 -4.03 -10.24 15.48
CA ARG A 105 -4.49 -10.07 16.87
C ARG A 105 -6.01 -10.11 17.00
N THR A 106 -6.75 -10.13 15.89
CA THR A 106 -8.21 -10.07 15.91
C THR A 106 -8.78 -11.37 16.46
N ARG A 107 -9.60 -11.25 17.52
CA ARG A 107 -10.31 -12.36 18.16
C ARG A 107 -11.74 -11.90 18.52
N PRO A 108 -12.78 -12.75 18.37
CA PRO A 108 -12.75 -14.10 17.79
C PRO A 108 -12.52 -14.08 16.28
N ILE A 109 -11.94 -15.16 15.75
CA ILE A 109 -11.78 -15.36 14.30
C ILE A 109 -13.09 -15.97 13.78
N THR A 110 -13.87 -15.18 13.04
CA THR A 110 -15.08 -15.65 12.34
C THR A 110 -14.90 -15.48 10.84
N ALA A 111 -15.64 -16.25 10.04
CA ALA A 111 -15.59 -16.11 8.58
C ALA A 111 -15.89 -14.67 8.13
N THR A 112 -16.90 -14.05 8.74
CA THR A 112 -17.30 -12.67 8.41
C THR A 112 -16.23 -11.63 8.76
N THR A 113 -15.56 -11.73 9.91
CA THR A 113 -14.51 -10.78 10.28
C THR A 113 -13.27 -10.92 9.39
N LEU A 114 -12.97 -12.15 8.96
CA LEU A 114 -11.87 -12.40 8.05
C LEU A 114 -12.14 -11.94 6.62
N THR A 115 -13.33 -12.17 6.09
CA THR A 115 -13.70 -11.66 4.77
C THR A 115 -13.53 -10.14 4.70
N THR A 116 -14.08 -9.41 5.67
CA THR A 116 -13.93 -7.95 5.75
C THR A 116 -12.46 -7.53 5.88
N ALA A 117 -11.68 -8.22 6.71
CA ALA A 117 -10.25 -7.92 6.86
C ALA A 117 -9.47 -8.18 5.57
N PHE A 118 -9.77 -9.25 4.84
CA PHE A 118 -9.11 -9.60 3.58
C PHE A 118 -9.47 -8.64 2.45
N GLU A 119 -10.71 -8.18 2.39
CA GLU A 119 -11.12 -7.13 1.44
C GLU A 119 -10.36 -5.83 1.71
N GLU A 120 -10.25 -5.42 2.98
CA GLU A 120 -9.52 -4.20 3.36
C GLU A 120 -8.01 -4.32 3.08
N LEU A 121 -7.40 -5.47 3.37
CA LEU A 121 -6.00 -5.73 3.01
C LEU A 121 -5.77 -5.70 1.50
N SER A 122 -6.73 -6.21 0.70
CA SER A 122 -6.65 -6.17 -0.76
C SER A 122 -6.70 -4.72 -1.25
N ARG A 123 -7.61 -3.90 -0.71
CA ARG A 123 -7.66 -2.46 -1.04
C ARG A 123 -6.36 -1.71 -0.69
N LEU A 124 -5.80 -1.97 0.50
CA LEU A 124 -4.54 -1.35 0.93
C LEU A 124 -3.35 -1.78 0.07
N ARG A 125 -3.33 -3.02 -0.41
CA ARG A 125 -2.34 -3.49 -1.38
C ARG A 125 -2.47 -2.75 -2.70
N ASP A 126 -3.68 -2.66 -3.25
CA ASP A 126 -3.91 -1.98 -4.52
C ASP A 126 -3.55 -0.49 -4.42
N GLU A 127 -3.81 0.15 -3.27
CA GLU A 127 -3.36 1.51 -2.97
C GLU A 127 -1.83 1.62 -2.91
N LEU A 128 -1.14 0.69 -2.24
CA LEU A 128 0.32 0.64 -2.20
C LEU A 128 0.93 0.52 -3.60
N GLU A 129 0.37 -0.34 -4.46
CA GLU A 129 0.84 -0.53 -5.84
C GLU A 129 0.62 0.73 -6.69
N ALA A 130 -0.52 1.41 -6.52
CA ALA A 130 -0.77 2.70 -7.17
C ALA A 130 0.26 3.77 -6.73
N LYS A 131 0.59 3.84 -5.44
CA LYS A 131 1.60 4.77 -4.94
C LYS A 131 3.02 4.40 -5.39
N LEU A 132 3.34 3.10 -5.47
CA LEU A 132 4.62 2.62 -6.00
C LEU A 132 4.82 3.11 -7.44
N THR A 133 3.80 2.99 -8.28
CA THR A 133 3.85 3.44 -9.68
C THR A 133 4.23 4.91 -9.79
N VAL A 134 3.68 5.77 -8.92
CA VAL A 134 4.05 7.20 -8.88
C VAL A 134 5.52 7.40 -8.47
N VAL A 135 6.01 6.64 -7.50
CA VAL A 135 7.43 6.69 -7.08
C VAL A 135 8.36 6.23 -8.20
N GLU A 136 7.98 5.21 -8.96
CA GLU A 136 8.76 4.72 -10.11
C GLU A 136 8.80 5.74 -11.26
N LEU A 137 7.74 6.53 -11.45
CA LEU A 137 7.70 7.61 -12.45
C LEU A 137 8.53 8.84 -12.05
N GLU A 138 8.48 9.22 -10.77
CA GLU A 138 9.05 10.50 -10.30
C GLU A 138 10.47 10.36 -9.73
N GLY A 139 10.80 9.19 -9.19
CA GLY A 139 12.03 8.90 -8.49
C GLY A 139 13.19 8.48 -9.39
N PRO A 140 14.44 8.72 -8.98
CA PRO A 140 15.59 8.09 -9.61
C PRO A 140 15.56 6.57 -9.36
N ASP A 141 16.26 5.81 -10.21
CA ASP A 141 16.25 4.34 -10.20
C ASP A 141 16.52 3.74 -8.82
N ALA A 142 17.47 4.29 -8.06
CA ALA A 142 17.79 3.81 -6.72
C ALA A 142 16.63 3.95 -5.72
N VAL A 143 15.78 4.98 -5.85
CA VAL A 143 14.59 5.15 -5.01
C VAL A 143 13.46 4.24 -5.49
N ALA A 144 13.28 4.11 -6.80
CA ALA A 144 12.30 3.20 -7.39
C ALA A 144 12.57 1.74 -7.00
N GLU A 145 13.84 1.31 -7.08
CA GLU A 145 14.27 -0.02 -6.66
C GLU A 145 14.03 -0.26 -5.16
N ALA A 146 14.40 0.70 -4.31
CA ALA A 146 14.15 0.59 -2.88
C ALA A 146 12.64 0.56 -2.55
N ALA A 147 11.82 1.30 -3.31
CA ALA A 147 10.37 1.27 -3.18
C ALA A 147 9.78 -0.08 -3.59
N ARG A 148 10.23 -0.66 -4.72
CA ARG A 148 9.84 -2.01 -5.15
C ARG A 148 10.18 -3.06 -4.08
N ASN A 149 11.38 -2.99 -3.51
CA ASN A 149 11.81 -3.92 -2.48
C ASN A 149 10.97 -3.79 -1.21
N LEU A 150 10.60 -2.57 -0.80
CA LEU A 150 9.69 -2.36 0.33
C LEU A 150 8.28 -2.88 0.02
N ALA A 151 7.71 -2.56 -1.14
CA ALA A 151 6.39 -3.03 -1.52
C ALA A 151 6.33 -4.56 -1.60
N SER A 152 7.35 -5.18 -2.20
CA SER A 152 7.50 -6.64 -2.26
C SER A 152 7.57 -7.27 -0.86
N ALA A 153 8.39 -6.73 0.04
CA ALA A 153 8.52 -7.24 1.40
C ALA A 153 7.19 -7.15 2.18
N VAL A 154 6.50 -6.01 2.11
CA VAL A 154 5.21 -5.82 2.80
C VAL A 154 4.11 -6.70 2.19
N ASN A 155 4.10 -6.89 0.86
CA ASN A 155 3.14 -7.77 0.20
C ASN A 155 3.36 -9.23 0.55
N ARG A 156 4.62 -9.70 0.61
CA ARG A 156 4.94 -11.06 1.08
C ARG A 156 4.51 -11.26 2.53
N PHE A 157 4.82 -10.30 3.41
CA PHE A 157 4.37 -10.33 4.81
C PHE A 157 2.83 -10.40 4.91
N SER A 158 2.11 -9.55 4.16
CA SER A 158 0.64 -9.54 4.14
C SER A 158 0.05 -10.86 3.64
N ALA A 159 0.56 -11.40 2.52
CA ALA A 159 0.11 -12.65 1.93
C ALA A 159 0.35 -13.85 2.88
N SER A 160 1.54 -13.93 3.47
CA SER A 160 1.93 -14.94 4.46
C SER A 160 0.97 -14.94 5.66
N ARG A 161 0.67 -13.76 6.23
CA ARG A 161 -0.24 -13.61 7.38
C ARG A 161 -1.69 -13.90 7.03
N ARG A 162 -2.14 -13.52 5.83
CA ARG A 162 -3.48 -13.87 5.32
C ARG A 162 -3.66 -15.39 5.26
N LYS A 163 -2.73 -16.11 4.64
CA LYS A 163 -2.75 -17.59 4.57
C LYS A 163 -2.78 -18.22 5.95
N TYR A 164 -1.88 -17.80 6.84
CA TYR A 164 -1.84 -18.29 8.23
C TYR A 164 -3.20 -18.17 8.93
N VAL A 165 -3.86 -17.02 8.80
CA VAL A 165 -5.14 -16.76 9.47
C VAL A 165 -6.26 -17.63 8.90
N SER A 166 -6.29 -17.86 7.58
CA SER A 166 -7.25 -18.77 6.94
C SER A 166 -7.08 -20.21 7.45
N ILE A 167 -5.85 -20.71 7.50
CA ILE A 167 -5.53 -22.05 8.04
C ILE A 167 -5.96 -22.13 9.50
N ALA A 168 -5.61 -21.14 10.33
CA ALA A 168 -5.99 -21.11 11.74
C ALA A 168 -7.52 -21.08 11.94
N GLN A 169 -8.26 -20.42 11.05
CA GLN A 169 -9.72 -20.43 11.05
C GLN A 169 -10.27 -21.82 10.71
N ALA A 170 -9.78 -22.45 9.64
CA ALA A 170 -10.25 -23.76 9.21
C ALA A 170 -9.98 -24.83 10.28
N GLU A 171 -8.80 -24.79 10.92
CA GLU A 171 -8.51 -25.64 12.06
C GLU A 171 -9.41 -25.36 13.27
N GLN A 172 -9.72 -24.08 13.53
CA GLN A 172 -10.61 -23.73 14.62
C GLN A 172 -12.03 -24.26 14.37
N LYS A 173 -12.50 -24.21 13.12
CA LYS A 173 -13.76 -24.84 12.70
C LYS A 173 -13.72 -26.35 12.93
N LEU A 174 -12.69 -27.05 12.47
CA LEU A 174 -12.50 -28.49 12.71
C LEU A 174 -12.55 -28.84 14.21
N ARG A 175 -11.77 -28.13 15.03
CA ARG A 175 -11.77 -28.33 16.50
C ARG A 175 -13.12 -28.07 17.14
N THR A 176 -13.89 -27.13 16.61
CA THR A 176 -15.24 -26.81 17.11
C THR A 176 -16.21 -27.93 16.75
N LEU A 177 -16.22 -28.38 15.50
CA LEU A 177 -17.07 -29.49 15.03
C LEU A 177 -16.78 -30.83 15.73
N ILE A 178 -15.52 -31.10 16.10
CA ILE A 178 -15.14 -32.31 16.87
C ILE A 178 -15.68 -32.25 18.31
N ARG A 179 -15.75 -31.05 18.89
CA ARG A 179 -16.27 -30.84 20.26
C ARG A 179 -17.79 -30.90 20.29
N GLU A 180 -18.44 -30.49 19.21
CA GLU A 180 -19.87 -30.66 19.03
C GLU A 180 -20.20 -32.15 18.89
N ASP A 181 -21.24 -32.61 19.59
CA ASP A 181 -21.64 -34.02 19.59
C ASP A 181 -22.41 -34.37 18.30
N THR A 182 -21.69 -34.33 17.18
CA THR A 182 -22.22 -34.56 15.83
C THR A 182 -22.06 -36.02 15.41
N PRO A 183 -22.96 -36.57 14.57
CA PRO A 183 -22.81 -37.91 13.99
C PRO A 183 -21.51 -38.07 13.18
N ALA A 184 -20.95 -36.96 12.67
CA ALA A 184 -19.71 -36.92 11.91
C ALA A 184 -18.44 -36.94 12.79
N ARG A 185 -18.56 -36.91 14.13
CA ARG A 185 -17.43 -36.77 15.06
C ARG A 185 -16.33 -37.82 14.85
N ILE A 186 -16.68 -39.06 14.54
CA ILE A 186 -15.70 -40.13 14.26
C ILE A 186 -14.90 -39.78 12.99
N GLY A 187 -15.59 -39.38 11.91
CA GLY A 187 -14.96 -38.95 10.67
C GLY A 187 -14.09 -37.70 10.85
N LEU A 188 -14.56 -36.72 11.62
CA LEU A 188 -13.80 -35.49 11.92
C LEU A 188 -12.54 -35.77 12.76
N SER A 189 -12.62 -36.73 13.69
CA SER A 189 -11.46 -37.15 14.49
C SER A 189 -10.44 -37.92 13.64
N ALA A 190 -10.92 -38.76 12.71
CA ALA A 190 -10.07 -39.44 11.73
C ALA A 190 -9.38 -38.45 10.79
N LEU A 191 -10.09 -37.41 10.34
CA LEU A 191 -9.51 -36.31 9.56
C LEU A 191 -8.42 -35.59 10.35
N GLN A 192 -8.68 -35.21 11.60
CA GLN A 192 -7.67 -34.57 12.46
C GLN A 192 -6.40 -35.44 12.59
N SER A 193 -6.56 -36.75 12.81
CA SER A 193 -5.43 -37.69 12.88
C SER A 193 -4.66 -37.79 11.57
N ALA A 194 -5.34 -37.80 10.42
CA ALA A 194 -4.70 -37.82 9.10
C ALA A 194 -3.93 -36.52 8.83
N LEU A 195 -4.51 -35.37 9.17
CA LEU A 195 -3.85 -34.07 9.06
C LEU A 195 -2.62 -33.97 9.97
N ASP A 196 -2.68 -34.47 11.20
CA ASP A 196 -1.53 -34.48 12.11
C ASP A 196 -0.42 -35.42 11.61
N THR A 197 -0.78 -36.55 10.99
CA THR A 197 0.17 -37.47 10.34
C THR A 197 0.86 -36.82 9.14
N LEU A 198 0.09 -36.15 8.27
CA LEU A 198 0.62 -35.38 7.14
C LEU A 198 1.60 -34.30 7.60
N ARG A 199 1.24 -33.53 8.63
CA ARG A 199 2.10 -32.49 9.21
C ARG A 199 3.37 -33.07 9.81
N GLY A 200 3.27 -34.17 10.54
CA GLY A 200 4.42 -34.88 11.09
C GLY A 200 5.37 -35.34 9.99
N THR A 201 4.83 -35.95 8.94
CA THR A 201 5.59 -36.46 7.79
C THR A 201 6.32 -35.34 7.06
N ILE A 202 5.64 -34.23 6.76
CA ILE A 202 6.26 -33.04 6.13
C ILE A 202 7.40 -32.49 6.99
N TYR A 203 7.23 -32.46 8.31
CA TYR A 203 8.25 -31.93 9.24
C TYR A 203 9.49 -32.81 9.31
N THR A 204 9.33 -34.13 9.21
CA THR A 204 10.44 -35.09 9.30
C THR A 204 11.06 -35.45 7.95
N CYS A 205 10.36 -35.16 6.85
CA CYS A 205 10.85 -35.47 5.51
C CYS A 205 12.10 -34.64 5.18
N HIS A 206 13.09 -35.31 4.59
CA HIS A 206 14.27 -34.63 4.09
C HIS A 206 13.97 -34.02 2.72
N TRP A 207 14.11 -32.70 2.61
CA TRP A 207 13.85 -31.95 1.39
C TRP A 207 15.17 -31.64 0.69
N GLU A 208 15.31 -32.07 -0.56
CA GLU A 208 16.38 -31.60 -1.43
C GLU A 208 16.02 -30.19 -1.94
N GLY A 209 16.41 -29.15 -1.21
CA GLY A 209 16.16 -27.74 -1.56
C GLY A 209 15.47 -26.94 -0.45
N PRO A 210 15.04 -25.69 -0.72
CA PRO A 210 14.22 -24.95 0.23
C PRO A 210 12.94 -25.74 0.48
N ALA A 211 12.67 -26.07 1.74
CA ALA A 211 11.48 -26.80 2.06
C ALA A 211 10.23 -25.97 1.64
N PRO A 212 9.22 -26.60 1.04
CA PRO A 212 8.14 -25.88 0.38
C PRO A 212 7.08 -25.41 1.37
N PHE A 213 6.52 -24.25 1.07
CA PHE A 213 5.62 -23.47 1.91
C PHE A 213 4.15 -23.91 1.82
N GLU A 214 3.77 -24.49 0.68
CA GLU A 214 2.45 -25.04 0.40
C GLU A 214 2.63 -26.39 -0.26
N ILE A 215 1.74 -27.34 0.04
CA ILE A 215 1.74 -28.62 -0.69
C ILE A 215 1.50 -28.39 -2.19
N GLU A 216 0.76 -27.33 -2.55
CA GLU A 216 0.56 -26.90 -3.95
C GLU A 216 1.81 -26.26 -4.58
N SER A 217 2.80 -25.85 -3.78
CA SER A 217 4.09 -25.30 -4.24
C SER A 217 5.20 -26.35 -4.35
N LEU A 218 4.90 -27.59 -4.00
CA LEU A 218 5.80 -28.71 -4.21
C LEU A 218 5.89 -29.04 -5.69
N ASP A 219 7.12 -29.26 -6.17
CA ASP A 219 7.32 -29.84 -7.50
C ASP A 219 6.65 -31.22 -7.56
N SER A 220 6.05 -31.50 -8.72
CA SER A 220 5.51 -32.82 -9.03
C SER A 220 6.66 -33.70 -9.55
N PRO A 221 6.92 -34.88 -8.94
CA PRO A 221 6.16 -35.53 -7.87
C PRO A 221 6.62 -35.19 -6.44
N LEU A 222 5.65 -35.22 -5.50
CA LEU A 222 5.88 -35.21 -4.05
C LEU A 222 6.74 -36.41 -3.62
N PRO A 223 7.54 -36.31 -2.54
CA PRO A 223 8.14 -37.49 -1.91
C PRO A 223 7.06 -38.52 -1.55
N ASP A 224 7.33 -39.80 -1.75
CA ASP A 224 6.35 -40.88 -1.62
C ASP A 224 5.62 -40.86 -0.27
N GLU A 225 6.35 -40.65 0.83
CA GLU A 225 5.79 -40.57 2.19
C GLU A 225 4.81 -39.40 2.35
N VAL A 226 5.13 -38.24 1.75
CA VAL A 226 4.28 -37.05 1.78
C VAL A 226 3.06 -37.25 0.86
N ALA A 227 3.25 -37.85 -0.31
CA ALA A 227 2.17 -38.18 -1.24
C ALA A 227 1.16 -39.15 -0.60
N GLU A 228 1.64 -40.18 0.11
CA GLU A 228 0.81 -41.13 0.83
C GLU A 228 0.02 -40.44 1.95
N ALA A 229 0.69 -39.70 2.82
CA ALA A 229 0.04 -39.01 3.93
C ALA A 229 -0.99 -37.97 3.42
N PHE A 230 -0.69 -37.29 2.32
CA PHE A 230 -1.60 -36.35 1.67
C PHE A 230 -2.83 -37.06 1.09
N GLY A 231 -2.63 -38.20 0.43
CA GLY A 231 -3.71 -39.05 -0.06
C GLY A 231 -4.62 -39.56 1.07
N GLN A 232 -4.06 -39.93 2.23
CA GLN A 232 -4.84 -40.32 3.40
C GLN A 232 -5.69 -39.17 3.95
N ALA A 233 -5.15 -37.95 3.99
CA ALA A 233 -5.91 -36.76 4.40
C ALA A 233 -7.05 -36.46 3.42
N GLN A 234 -6.83 -36.55 2.10
CA GLN A 234 -7.88 -36.41 1.09
C GLN A 234 -8.97 -37.47 1.22
N LEU A 235 -8.59 -38.74 1.42
CA LEU A 235 -9.53 -39.84 1.65
C LEU A 235 -10.37 -39.60 2.91
N ALA A 236 -9.80 -39.00 3.96
CA ALA A 236 -10.54 -38.63 5.17
C ALA A 236 -11.57 -37.53 4.90
N PHE A 237 -11.26 -36.54 4.06
CA PHE A 237 -12.24 -35.54 3.61
C PHE A 237 -13.41 -36.16 2.84
N MET A 238 -13.13 -37.08 1.90
CA MET A 238 -14.18 -37.73 1.10
C MET A 238 -15.16 -38.60 1.92
N ARG A 239 -14.80 -38.96 3.16
CA ARG A 239 -15.66 -39.72 4.09
C ARG A 239 -16.60 -38.82 4.90
N LEU A 240 -16.40 -37.50 4.88
CA LEU A 240 -17.27 -36.55 5.56
C LEU A 240 -18.51 -36.24 4.71
N PRO A 241 -19.61 -35.80 5.34
CA PRO A 241 -20.75 -35.28 4.60
C PRO A 241 -20.33 -34.14 3.66
N ALA A 242 -20.94 -34.09 2.48
CA ALA A 242 -20.82 -32.94 1.58
C ALA A 242 -21.15 -31.64 2.36
N ASP A 243 -20.46 -30.56 2.05
CA ASP A 243 -20.60 -29.22 2.66
C ASP A 243 -20.09 -29.07 4.12
N THR A 244 -19.43 -30.10 4.69
CA THR A 244 -18.78 -29.96 6.00
C THR A 244 -17.70 -28.86 5.97
N PHE A 245 -16.91 -28.84 4.90
CA PHE A 245 -15.91 -27.82 4.60
C PHE A 245 -16.13 -27.27 3.20
N THR A 246 -15.80 -26.00 3.00
CA THR A 246 -15.73 -25.44 1.64
C THR A 246 -14.43 -25.91 0.96
N MET A 247 -14.38 -25.88 -0.37
CA MET A 247 -13.15 -26.17 -1.12
C MET A 247 -11.94 -25.33 -0.67
N SER A 248 -12.15 -24.10 -0.19
CA SER A 248 -11.04 -23.30 0.34
C SER A 248 -10.59 -23.79 1.72
N GLU A 249 -11.52 -24.15 2.59
CA GLU A 249 -11.20 -24.67 3.93
C GLU A 249 -10.51 -26.05 3.84
N GLU A 250 -10.92 -26.91 2.91
CA GLU A 250 -10.23 -28.18 2.65
C GLU A 250 -8.79 -27.94 2.19
N ARG A 251 -8.59 -27.01 1.24
CA ARG A 251 -7.25 -26.61 0.81
C ARG A 251 -6.42 -26.08 1.97
N ASP A 252 -6.97 -25.16 2.76
CA ASP A 252 -6.28 -24.57 3.91
C ASP A 252 -5.90 -25.63 4.97
N LEU A 253 -6.78 -26.60 5.23
CA LEU A 253 -6.51 -27.69 6.16
C LEU A 253 -5.45 -28.66 5.64
N LEU A 254 -5.49 -28.99 4.34
CA LEU A 254 -4.52 -29.85 3.67
C LEU A 254 -3.14 -29.20 3.58
N GLN A 255 -3.07 -27.88 3.39
CA GLN A 255 -1.80 -27.15 3.54
C GLN A 255 -1.25 -27.33 4.96
N GLY A 256 -2.11 -27.36 5.97
CA GLY A 256 -1.71 -27.53 7.37
C GLY A 256 -1.02 -26.28 7.93
N THR A 257 -0.95 -26.17 9.25
CA THR A 257 -0.13 -25.14 9.88
C THR A 257 1.34 -25.49 9.68
N PHE A 258 1.89 -25.16 8.51
CA PHE A 258 3.32 -24.92 8.36
C PHE A 258 3.69 -23.94 9.48
N LYS A 259 4.46 -24.40 10.47
CA LYS A 259 5.19 -23.49 11.35
C LYS A 259 6.21 -22.77 10.46
N LEU A 260 5.73 -21.72 9.78
CA LEU A 260 6.44 -20.56 9.28
C LEU A 260 7.92 -20.82 9.02
N GLN A 261 8.24 -21.45 7.88
CA GLN A 261 9.62 -21.47 7.40
C GLN A 261 10.10 -20.09 6.95
N HIS A 262 9.17 -19.18 6.66
CA HIS A 262 9.47 -17.77 6.82
C HIS A 262 9.37 -17.44 8.30
N ASN A 263 10.50 -17.49 8.98
CA ASN A 263 10.63 -17.03 10.35
C ASN A 263 9.92 -15.66 10.43
N PRO A 264 8.84 -15.51 11.22
CA PRO A 264 8.09 -14.25 11.29
C PRO A 264 8.99 -13.07 11.62
N SER A 265 10.09 -13.34 12.33
CA SER A 265 11.12 -12.36 12.63
C SER A 265 11.96 -11.99 11.41
N GLU A 266 12.20 -12.89 10.46
CA GLU A 266 12.88 -12.60 9.19
C GLU A 266 12.02 -11.76 8.24
N GLU A 267 10.75 -12.09 8.05
CA GLU A 267 9.84 -11.26 7.23
C GLU A 267 9.67 -9.85 7.83
N MET A 268 9.56 -9.77 9.16
CA MET A 268 9.51 -8.50 9.89
C MET A 268 10.83 -7.72 9.75
N ARG A 269 11.97 -8.42 9.85
CA ARG A 269 13.30 -7.83 9.66
C ARG A 269 13.45 -7.31 8.23
N GLU A 270 12.97 -8.04 7.24
CA GLU A 270 13.00 -7.63 5.84
C GLU A 270 12.14 -6.39 5.59
N CYS A 271 10.90 -6.35 6.10
CA CYS A 271 10.07 -5.15 6.05
C CYS A 271 10.77 -3.93 6.67
N THR A 272 11.40 -4.12 7.84
CA THR A 272 12.12 -3.06 8.56
C THR A 272 13.35 -2.59 7.78
N LEU A 273 14.12 -3.53 7.25
CA LEU A 273 15.33 -3.24 6.48
C LEU A 273 14.97 -2.51 5.18
N SER A 274 14.04 -3.03 4.38
CA SER A 274 13.59 -2.39 3.14
C SER A 274 13.01 -0.99 3.39
N LYS A 275 12.30 -0.78 4.51
CA LYS A 275 11.81 0.54 4.90
C LYS A 275 12.95 1.51 5.19
N SER A 276 13.98 1.07 5.92
CA SER A 276 15.15 1.90 6.23
C SER A 276 15.96 2.25 4.98
N VAL A 277 16.14 1.30 4.06
CA VAL A 277 16.81 1.50 2.76
C VAL A 277 16.04 2.52 1.92
N PHE A 278 14.72 2.40 1.81
CA PHE A 278 13.89 3.37 1.11
C PHE A 278 14.02 4.77 1.71
N ILE A 279 13.92 4.91 3.03
CA ILE A 279 14.06 6.21 3.71
C ILE A 279 15.44 6.82 3.44
N GLN A 280 16.50 6.01 3.45
CA GLN A 280 17.85 6.48 3.16
C GLN A 280 17.99 6.94 1.71
N ALA A 281 17.47 6.18 0.75
CA ALA A 281 17.48 6.54 -0.68
C ALA A 281 16.68 7.83 -0.94
N ALA A 282 15.49 7.95 -0.34
CA ALA A 282 14.65 9.13 -0.42
C ALA A 282 15.34 10.37 0.16
N ARG A 283 15.97 10.25 1.34
CA ARG A 283 16.72 11.36 1.97
C ARG A 283 17.89 11.82 1.11
N ARG A 284 18.70 10.89 0.58
CA ARG A 284 19.82 11.23 -0.32
C ARG A 284 19.36 11.97 -1.57
N THR A 285 18.21 11.58 -2.12
CA THR A 285 17.63 12.18 -3.33
C THR A 285 17.03 13.56 -3.06
N LEU A 286 16.41 13.72 -1.89
CA LEU A 286 15.82 14.99 -1.51
C LEU A 286 16.89 15.99 -1.05
N GLY A 287 17.96 15.56 -0.38
CA GLY A 287 19.01 16.45 0.14
C GLY A 287 18.79 16.80 1.59
#